data_AF-A0A4R2GUF3-F1
#
_entry.id   AF-A0A4R2GUF3-F1
#
_cell.length_a   1.000
_cell.length_b   1.000
_cell.length_c   1.000
_cell.angle_alpha   90.00
_cell.angle_beta   90.00
_cell.angle_gamma   90.00
#
_symmetry.space_group_name_H-M   'P 1'
#
loop_
_entity.id
_entity.type
_entity.pdbx_description
1 polymer ?
#
loop_
_entity_poly.entity_id
_entity_poly.type
_entity_poly.pdbx_seq_one_letter_code
_entity_poly.pdbx_strand_id
1 'polypeptide(L)'
;MVAAILTCGLGYAEGATLSRRLGSWQVIWWALLLSLPFMTATALITLPETWREASFSAWSGLVYVSVFSMMVGFIFWYRGLVLGGISGVGQLQLLQPFFGLLLAAVFLGEPVAWGMIASAAAVVVCVAGAKRFA
;
A
#
# COMPACT_ATOMS: atom_id res chain seq x y z
N MET A 1 12.30 -5.52 8.30
CA MET A 1 11.32 -6.12 7.37
C MET A 1 10.18 -6.82 8.10
N VAL A 2 10.41 -7.85 8.92
CA VAL A 2 9.33 -8.60 9.62
C VAL A 2 8.43 -7.70 10.47
N ALA A 3 9.01 -6.82 11.30
CA ALA A 3 8.24 -5.89 12.11
C ALA A 3 7.32 -5.00 11.25
N ALA A 4 7.80 -4.50 10.10
CA ALA A 4 7.01 -3.71 9.18
C ALA A 4 5.85 -4.51 8.57
N ILE A 5 6.09 -5.77 8.21
CA ILE A 5 5.03 -6.66 7.70
C ILE A 5 3.94 -6.86 8.75
N LEU A 6 4.34 -7.15 10.00
CA LEU A 6 3.41 -7.34 11.11
C LEU A 6 2.62 -6.07 11.42
N THR A 7 3.28 -4.92 11.54
CA THR A 7 2.61 -3.65 11.87
C THR A 7 1.71 -3.18 10.74
N CYS A 8 2.10 -3.31 9.47
CA CYS A 8 1.23 -2.99 8.33
C CYS A 8 0.02 -3.92 8.27
N GLY A 9 0.21 -5.23 8.43
CA GLY A 9 -0.88 -6.20 8.44
C GLY A 9 -1.89 -5.94 9.56
N LEU A 10 -1.40 -5.72 10.79
CA LEU A 10 -2.22 -5.33 11.93
C LEU A 10 -2.93 -4.00 11.69
N GLY A 11 -2.23 -3.00 11.16
CA GLY A 11 -2.80 -1.69 10.83
C GLY A 11 -3.98 -1.78 9.85
N TYR A 12 -3.88 -2.64 8.83
CA TYR A 12 -4.99 -2.87 7.91
C TYR A 12 -6.18 -3.57 8.58
N ALA A 13 -5.93 -4.59 9.39
CA ALA A 13 -6.98 -5.31 10.10
C ALA A 13 -7.71 -4.42 11.10
N GLU A 14 -6.97 -3.66 11.92
CA GLU A 14 -7.51 -2.70 12.87
C GLU A 14 -8.23 -1.55 12.16
N GLY A 15 -7.67 -1.01 11.09
CA GLY A 15 -8.31 0.03 10.28
C GLY A 15 -9.66 -0.43 9.71
N ALA A 16 -9.76 -1.68 9.27
CA ALA A 16 -11.03 -2.28 8.84
C ALA A 16 -12.02 -2.43 10.00
N THR A 17 -11.57 -2.85 11.18
CA THR A 17 -12.40 -2.94 12.39
C THR A 17 -12.93 -1.58 12.83
N LEU A 18 -12.07 -0.57 12.90
CA LEU A 18 -12.45 0.82 13.21
C LEU A 18 -13.41 1.38 12.17
N SER A 19 -13.23 1.03 10.90
CA SER A 19 -14.11 1.47 9.81
C SER A 19 -15.55 1.00 9.95
N ARG A 20 -15.81 -0.08 10.71
CA ARG A 20 -17.19 -0.51 11.04
C ARG A 20 -17.90 0.45 12.01
N ARG A 21 -17.14 1.16 12.85
CA ARG A 21 -17.66 2.07 13.89
C ARG A 21 -17.63 3.53 13.47
N LEU A 22 -16.52 3.98 12.88
CA LEU A 22 -16.28 5.39 12.50
C LEU A 22 -16.56 5.64 11.01
N GLY A 23 -16.59 4.59 10.19
CA GLY A 23 -16.63 4.74 8.74
C GLY A 23 -15.24 4.92 8.12
N SER A 24 -15.08 4.36 6.92
CA SER A 24 -13.78 4.24 6.23
C SER A 24 -13.08 5.56 5.95
N TRP A 25 -13.84 6.62 5.66
CA TRP A 25 -13.28 7.94 5.40
C TRP A 25 -12.71 8.58 6.67
N GLN A 26 -13.39 8.45 7.83
CA GLN A 26 -12.88 8.99 9.08
C GLN A 26 -11.59 8.30 9.52
N VAL A 27 -11.51 6.97 9.34
CA VAL A 27 -10.31 6.20 9.70
C VAL A 27 -9.09 6.67 8.92
N ILE A 28 -9.20 6.91 7.61
CA ILE A 28 -8.06 7.41 6.83
C ILE A 28 -7.68 8.84 7.20
N TRP A 29 -8.65 9.73 7.46
CA TRP A 29 -8.36 11.09 7.91
C TRP A 29 -7.61 11.10 9.26
N TRP A 30 -8.06 10.30 10.21
CA TRP A 30 -7.37 10.15 11.50
C TRP A 30 -5.97 9.55 11.33
N ALA A 31 -5.81 8.52 10.50
CA ALA A 31 -4.50 7.96 10.20
C ALA A 31 -3.55 9.00 9.59
N LEU A 32 -4.03 9.81 8.64
CA LEU A 32 -3.26 10.89 8.02
C LEU A 32 -2.87 11.96 9.06
N LEU A 33 -3.82 12.45 9.86
CA LEU A 33 -3.55 13.45 10.90
C LEU A 33 -2.55 12.96 11.95
N LEU A 34 -2.66 11.71 12.40
CA LEU A 34 -1.73 11.11 13.36
C LEU A 34 -0.34 10.87 12.75
N SER A 35 -0.26 10.56 11.46
CA SER A 35 1.02 10.40 10.75
C SER A 35 1.70 11.72 10.41
N LEU A 36 0.93 12.80 10.26
CA LEU A 36 1.41 14.11 9.84
C LEU A 36 2.60 14.65 10.65
N PRO A 37 2.62 14.65 12.00
CA PRO A 37 3.77 15.15 12.74
C PRO A 37 5.07 14.37 12.45
N PHE A 38 4.98 13.05 12.31
CA PHE A 38 6.13 12.20 11.98
C PHE A 38 6.59 12.41 10.54
N MET A 39 5.66 12.53 9.60
CA MET A 39 5.95 12.83 8.20
C MET A 39 6.57 14.22 8.03
N THR A 40 6.07 15.23 8.75
CA THR A 40 6.64 16.58 8.75
C THR A 40 8.04 16.59 9.36
N ALA A 41 8.26 15.94 10.50
CA ALA A 41 9.58 15.87 11.12
C ALA A 41 10.60 15.20 10.19
N THR A 42 10.23 14.08 9.56
CA THR A 42 11.10 13.40 8.59
C THR A 42 11.37 14.25 7.35
N ALA A 43 10.34 14.90 6.79
CA ALA A 43 10.51 15.81 5.66
C ALA A 43 11.45 16.99 5.97
N LEU A 44 11.39 17.55 7.19
CA LEU A 44 12.29 18.63 7.62
C LEU A 44 13.74 18.14 7.78
N ILE A 45 13.95 16.93 8.28
CA ILE A 45 15.30 16.35 8.44
C ILE A 45 15.90 15.99 7.07
N THR A 46 15.08 15.61 6.09
CA THR A 46 15.52 15.22 4.75
C THR A 46 15.28 16.31 3.71
N LEU A 47 15.19 17.58 4.14
CA LEU A 47 15.05 18.73 3.24
C LEU A 47 16.24 18.78 2.26
N PRO A 48 16.00 18.88 0.94
CA PRO A 48 17.09 19.05 -0.01
C PRO A 48 17.66 20.46 0.09
N GLU A 49 18.96 20.61 -0.16
CA GLU A 49 19.61 21.92 -0.21
C GLU A 49 19.05 22.82 -1.32
N THR A 50 18.57 22.21 -2.42
CA THR A 50 17.93 22.94 -3.51
C THR A 50 16.69 22.21 -4.04
N TRP A 51 15.71 22.98 -4.49
CA TRP A 51 14.44 22.47 -5.05
C TRP A 51 14.48 22.30 -6.58
N ARG A 52 15.63 22.51 -7.22
CA ARG A 52 15.74 22.55 -8.69
C ARG A 52 15.44 21.20 -9.35
N GLU A 53 15.66 20.09 -8.64
CA GLU A 53 15.43 18.74 -9.15
C GLU A 53 13.95 18.31 -9.09
N ALA A 54 13.12 19.06 -8.36
CA ALA A 54 11.70 18.75 -8.20
C ALA A 54 10.92 19.16 -9.47
N SER A 55 10.96 18.29 -10.48
CA SER A 55 10.24 18.48 -11.74
C SER A 55 8.72 18.53 -11.54
N PHE A 56 8.00 19.07 -12.52
CA PHE A 56 6.53 19.02 -12.55
C PHE A 56 6.00 17.58 -12.47
N SER A 57 6.71 16.61 -13.07
CA SER A 57 6.35 15.20 -12.98
C SER A 57 6.46 14.66 -11.55
N ALA A 58 7.47 15.08 -10.79
CA ALA A 58 7.61 14.68 -9.40
C ALA A 58 6.49 15.24 -8.52
N TRP A 59 6.14 16.52 -8.69
CA TRP A 59 5.05 17.17 -7.96
C TRP A 59 3.68 16.58 -8.30
N SER A 60 3.40 16.34 -9.58
CA SER A 60 2.16 15.69 -10.00
C SER A 60 2.06 14.24 -9.49
N GLY A 61 3.17 13.49 -9.49
CA GLY A 61 3.26 12.18 -8.86
C GLY A 61 2.95 12.23 -7.36
N LEU A 62 3.49 13.22 -6.64
CA LEU A 62 3.21 13.42 -5.22
C LEU A 62 1.71 13.69 -4.98
N VAL A 63 1.11 14.62 -5.74
CA VAL A 63 -0.34 14.91 -5.65
C VAL A 63 -1.16 13.65 -5.92
N TYR A 64 -0.80 12.88 -6.95
CA TYR A 64 -1.48 11.64 -7.29
C TYR A 64 -1.41 10.61 -6.15
N VAL A 65 -0.20 10.33 -5.66
CA VAL A 65 0.02 9.35 -4.60
C VAL A 65 -0.66 9.78 -3.30
N SER A 66 -0.62 11.05 -2.92
CA SER A 66 -1.22 11.52 -1.67
C SER A 66 -2.76 11.61 -1.75
N VAL A 67 -3.31 12.19 -2.81
CA VAL A 67 -4.76 12.46 -2.89
C VAL A 67 -5.51 11.24 -3.40
N PHE A 68 -5.10 10.68 -4.54
CA PHE A 68 -5.86 9.62 -5.18
C PHE A 68 -5.51 8.25 -4.60
N SER A 69 -4.22 7.92 -4.51
CA SER A 69 -3.82 6.61 -4.00
C SER A 69 -4.03 6.49 -2.49
N MET A 70 -3.47 7.41 -1.71
CA MET A 70 -3.46 7.29 -0.25
C MET A 70 -4.77 7.74 0.38
N MET A 71 -5.35 8.88 0.01
CA MET A 71 -6.61 9.34 0.61
C MET A 71 -7.82 8.64 -0.01
N VAL A 72 -8.14 8.90 -1.29
CA VAL A 72 -9.35 8.37 -1.94
C VAL A 72 -9.31 6.84 -2.03
N GLY A 73 -8.19 6.27 -2.46
CA GLY A 73 -8.00 4.83 -2.60
C GLY A 73 -8.23 4.09 -1.28
N PHE A 74 -7.74 4.64 -0.15
CA PHE A 74 -7.92 3.97 1.14
C PHE A 74 -9.35 4.06 1.69
N ILE A 75 -10.14 5.07 1.30
CA ILE A 75 -11.58 5.09 1.62
C ILE A 75 -12.24 3.83 1.05
N PHE A 76 -11.99 3.55 -0.23
CA PHE A 76 -12.52 2.36 -0.90
C PHE A 76 -11.88 1.07 -0.39
N TRP A 77 -10.58 1.08 -0.10
CA TRP A 77 -9.86 -0.07 0.43
C TRP A 77 -10.43 -0.53 1.77
N TYR A 78 -10.55 0.39 2.74
CA TYR A 78 -11.13 0.06 4.04
C TYR A 78 -12.60 -0.33 3.92
N ARG A 79 -13.35 0.30 3.02
CA ARG A 79 -14.74 -0.10 2.74
C ARG A 79 -14.80 -1.51 2.16
N GLY A 80 -13.89 -1.85 1.24
CA GLY A 80 -13.72 -3.18 0.68
C GLY A 80 -13.40 -4.20 1.76
N LEU A 81 -12.46 -3.91 2.67
CA LEU A 81 -12.13 -4.78 3.81
C LEU A 81 -13.32 -5.01 4.75
N VAL A 82 -14.15 -3.98 4.99
CA VAL A 82 -15.37 -4.11 5.79
C VAL A 82 -16.39 -5.03 5.13
N LEU A 83 -16.60 -4.88 3.82
CA LEU A 83 -17.62 -5.61 3.05
C LEU A 83 -17.19 -7.04 2.67
N GLY A 84 -15.99 -7.21 2.12
CA GLY A 84 -15.45 -8.49 1.65
C GLY A 84 -14.71 -9.29 2.71
N GLY A 85 -14.57 -8.74 3.93
CA GLY A 85 -13.83 -9.34 5.03
C GLY A 85 -12.31 -9.23 4.86
N ILE A 86 -11.61 -9.11 5.99
CA ILE A 86 -10.17 -8.86 6.04
C ILE A 86 -9.39 -10.01 5.38
N SER A 87 -9.75 -11.27 5.70
CA SER A 87 -9.09 -12.45 5.11
C SER A 87 -9.33 -12.52 3.60
N GLY A 88 -10.58 -12.40 3.14
CA GLY A 88 -10.91 -12.49 1.70
C GLY A 88 -10.24 -11.41 0.85
N VAL A 89 -10.33 -10.15 1.28
CA VAL A 89 -9.71 -9.03 0.56
C VAL A 89 -8.17 -9.07 0.65
N GLY A 90 -7.62 -9.50 1.78
CA GLY A 90 -6.18 -9.74 1.92
C GLY A 90 -5.65 -10.77 0.91
N GLN A 91 -6.45 -11.77 0.56
CA GLN A 91 -6.10 -12.73 -0.50
C GLN A 91 -6.08 -12.09 -1.89
N LEU A 92 -6.98 -11.15 -2.18
CA LEU A 92 -6.94 -10.38 -3.43
C LEU A 92 -5.67 -9.55 -3.52
N GLN A 93 -5.19 -9.03 -2.38
CA GLN A 93 -3.94 -8.26 -2.33
C GLN A 93 -2.70 -9.09 -2.72
N LEU A 94 -2.76 -10.42 -2.62
CA LEU A 94 -1.66 -11.29 -3.05
C LEU A 94 -1.48 -11.30 -4.58
N LEU A 95 -2.45 -10.79 -5.33
CA LEU A 95 -2.31 -10.53 -6.77
C LEU A 95 -1.55 -9.24 -7.06
N GLN A 96 -1.42 -8.33 -6.10
CA GLN A 96 -0.79 -7.02 -6.28
C GLN A 96 0.66 -7.11 -6.81
N PRO A 97 1.54 -8.02 -6.35
CA PRO A 97 2.90 -8.14 -6.91
C PRO A 97 2.91 -8.52 -8.38
N PHE A 98 1.98 -9.39 -8.82
CA PHE A 98 1.88 -9.84 -10.22
C PHE A 98 1.42 -8.71 -11.13
N PHE A 99 0.36 -8.01 -10.73
CA PHE A 99 -0.09 -6.83 -11.46
C PHE A 99 0.97 -5.73 -11.43
N GLY A 100 1.69 -5.54 -10.32
CA GLY A 100 2.80 -4.60 -10.24
C GLY A 100 3.89 -4.87 -11.28
N LEU A 101 4.37 -6.12 -11.37
CA LEU A 101 5.35 -6.51 -12.38
C LEU A 101 4.82 -6.37 -13.81
N LEU A 102 3.58 -6.80 -14.06
CA LEU A 102 2.95 -6.69 -15.37
C LEU A 102 2.81 -5.23 -15.81
N LEU A 103 2.30 -4.37 -14.91
CA LEU A 103 2.12 -2.94 -15.18
C LEU A 103 3.47 -2.25 -15.39
N ALA A 104 4.51 -2.58 -14.61
CA ALA A 104 5.85 -2.07 -14.83
C ALA A 104 6.40 -2.47 -16.21
N ALA A 105 6.22 -3.72 -16.62
CA ALA A 105 6.67 -4.17 -17.94
C ALA A 105 5.92 -3.47 -19.09
N VAL A 106 4.59 -3.34 -18.96
CA VAL A 106 3.73 -2.78 -20.01
C VAL A 106 3.85 -1.26 -20.11
N PHE A 107 3.83 -0.55 -18.99
CA PHE A 107 3.77 0.92 -18.97
C PHE A 107 5.13 1.58 -18.81
N LEU A 108 6.08 0.94 -18.13
CA LEU A 108 7.43 1.49 -17.90
C LEU A 108 8.50 0.81 -18.77
N GLY A 109 8.15 -0.27 -19.48
CA GLY A 109 9.10 -1.02 -20.31
C GLY A 109 10.16 -1.76 -19.48
N GLU A 110 9.91 -1.97 -18.18
CA GLU A 110 10.88 -2.60 -17.29
C GLU A 110 11.02 -4.11 -17.56
N PRO A 111 12.25 -4.65 -17.61
CA PRO A 111 12.45 -6.07 -17.88
C PRO A 111 11.99 -6.93 -16.70
N VAL A 112 11.09 -7.87 -16.96
CA VAL A 112 10.68 -8.88 -15.97
C VAL A 112 11.70 -10.01 -15.97
N ALA A 113 12.68 -9.91 -15.08
CA ALA A 113 13.74 -10.91 -14.95
C ALA A 113 13.19 -12.25 -14.46
N TRP A 114 13.83 -13.35 -14.88
CA TRP A 114 13.48 -14.71 -14.43
C TRP A 114 13.48 -14.85 -12.90
N GLY A 115 14.37 -14.15 -12.19
CA GLY A 115 14.40 -14.14 -10.72
C GLY A 115 13.14 -13.54 -10.09
N MET A 116 12.51 -12.54 -10.73
CA MET A 116 11.24 -11.96 -10.26
C MET A 116 10.11 -12.97 -10.42
N ILE A 117 10.07 -13.68 -11.54
CA ILE A 117 9.07 -14.74 -11.80
C ILE A 117 9.22 -15.88 -10.80
N ALA A 118 10.45 -16.36 -10.59
CA ALA A 118 10.74 -17.42 -9.63
C ALA A 118 10.34 -17.02 -8.20
N SER A 119 10.63 -15.78 -7.79
CA SER A 119 10.24 -15.26 -6.47
C SER A 119 8.72 -15.16 -6.34
N ALA A 120 8.03 -14.67 -7.36
CA ALA A 120 6.57 -14.58 -7.37
C ALA A 120 5.93 -15.98 -7.28
N ALA A 121 6.48 -16.97 -7.99
CA ALA A 121 6.05 -18.37 -7.89
C ALA A 121 6.26 -18.94 -6.48
N ALA A 122 7.42 -18.68 -5.85
CA ALA A 122 7.68 -19.09 -4.47
C ALA A 122 6.68 -18.48 -3.48
N VAL A 123 6.35 -17.19 -3.64
CA VAL A 123 5.30 -16.53 -2.84
C VAL A 123 3.95 -17.21 -3.02
N VAL A 124 3.56 -17.59 -4.25
CA VAL A 124 2.30 -18.31 -4.51
C VAL A 124 2.28 -19.66 -3.79
N VAL A 125 3.37 -20.41 -3.82
CA VAL A 125 3.48 -21.69 -3.11
C VAL A 125 3.35 -21.49 -1.60
N CYS A 126 4.02 -20.49 -1.03
CA CYS A 126 3.90 -20.15 0.39
C CYS A 126 2.48 -19.75 0.77
N VAL A 127 1.82 -18.94 -0.05
CA VAL A 127 0.43 -18.52 0.15
C VAL A 127 -0.54 -19.71 0.06
N ALA A 128 -0.37 -20.57 -0.94
CA ALA A 128 -1.19 -21.77 -1.12
C ALA A 128 -1.01 -22.72 0.08
N GLY A 129 0.23 -22.88 0.56
CA GLY A 129 0.53 -23.60 1.79
C GLY A 129 -0.18 -22.98 3.00
N ALA A 130 -0.01 -21.68 3.24
CA ALA A 130 -0.63 -20.98 4.36
C ALA A 130 -2.17 -21.09 4.35
N LYS A 131 -2.81 -20.95 3.18
CA LYS A 131 -4.27 -21.13 3.02
C LYS A 131 -4.75 -22.55 3.33
N ARG A 132 -3.91 -23.56 3.17
CA ARG A 132 -4.27 -24.95 3.48
C ARG A 132 -4.30 -25.21 4.99
N PHE A 133 -3.57 -24.43 5.78
CA PHE A 133 -3.42 -24.59 7.22
C PHE A 133 -4.13 -23.51 8.06
N ALA A 134 -4.80 -22.55 7.42
CA ALA A 134 -5.59 -21.49 8.05
C ALA A 134 -7.09 -21.79 7.93
#